data_AF-A0A094MKR0-F1
#
_entry.id   AF-A0A094MKR0-F1
#
_cell.length_a   1.000
_cell.length_b   1.000
_cell.length_c   1.000
_cell.angle_alpha   90.00
_cell.angle_beta   90.00
_cell.angle_gamma   90.00
#
_symmetry.space_group_name_H-M   'P 1'
#
loop_
_entity.id
_entity.type
_entity.pdbx_description
1 polymer ?
#
loop_
_entity_poly.entity_id
_entity_poly.type
_entity_poly.pdbx_seq_one_letter_code
_entity_poly.pdbx_strand_id
1 'polypeptide(L)'
;LPLECPLESLAKCGQYANDVQFILRRTGPSVAERPSSEGAPQAPERTFIRASLPIKPRPTGMDAPCSREPKKSMTFNLGPMGSSDSFSVSRWRHQAREGMDLEGGGVVQPSKEELFRRVLRQQEQLHSLEAHGDTLETDLRLWERSRLTGQEDEILYLEHLVRRNETELGEEEFWQSELRLEKECERERQERVRSLRASLEEYTQRIYELSARTEALQEEIQWEMAERAKRGKETPAPSSTELEDMAAKMKRDLEAKVKQSTQLESNLASVEKALEEAERNLQAQTQELEELNKELRQCNLQQFIQQTGAT
;
A
#
# COMPACT_ATOMS: atom_id res chain seq x y z
N LEU A 1 28.61 3.19 4.99
CA LEU A 1 29.93 3.08 5.65
C LEU A 1 29.78 2.30 6.95
N PRO A 2 29.99 0.97 6.98
CA PRO A 2 29.88 0.18 8.22
C PRO A 2 31.18 -0.56 8.52
N LEU A 3 32.30 0.16 8.65
CA LEU A 3 33.64 -0.44 8.86
C LEU A 3 34.52 0.37 9.83
N GLU A 4 33.94 1.22 10.68
CA GLU A 4 34.71 1.84 11.76
C GLU A 4 34.43 1.11 13.07
N CYS A 5 35.46 0.49 13.63
CA CYS A 5 35.49 -0.05 14.99
C CYS A 5 36.07 1.03 15.93
N PRO A 6 35.27 1.97 16.47
CA PRO A 6 35.76 3.11 17.24
C PRO A 6 36.61 2.71 18.46
N LEU A 7 36.38 1.52 19.01
CA LEU A 7 37.18 0.96 20.10
C LEU A 7 38.63 0.63 19.69
N GLU A 8 38.88 0.22 18.44
CA GLU A 8 40.25 -0.01 17.94
C GLU A 8 41.01 1.30 17.73
N SER A 9 40.27 2.40 17.50
CA SER A 9 40.87 3.73 17.38
C SER A 9 41.28 4.31 18.73
N LEU A 10 40.61 3.91 19.83
CA LEU A 10 40.98 4.30 21.20
C LEU A 10 42.37 3.81 21.58
N ALA A 11 42.73 2.59 21.17
CA ALA A 11 44.04 2.00 21.45
C ALA A 11 45.19 2.81 20.81
N LYS A 12 44.91 3.61 19.77
CA LYS A 12 45.87 4.50 19.10
C LYS A 12 46.02 5.85 19.79
N CYS A 13 45.14 6.20 20.73
CA CYS A 13 45.15 7.49 21.44
C CYS A 13 46.08 7.53 22.66
N GLY A 14 46.70 6.40 23.04
CA GLY A 14 47.76 6.35 24.06
C GLY A 14 47.33 6.98 25.40
N GLN A 15 48.13 7.94 25.91
CA GLN A 15 47.88 8.61 27.20
C GLN A 15 46.62 9.50 27.20
N TYR A 16 46.14 9.92 26.04
CA TYR A 16 44.92 10.73 25.90
C TYR A 16 43.64 9.87 25.79
N ALA A 17 43.75 8.54 25.87
CA ALA A 17 42.59 7.65 25.81
C ALA A 17 41.55 7.96 26.90
N ASN A 18 41.99 8.46 28.07
CA ASN A 18 41.11 8.85 29.17
C ASN A 18 40.29 10.13 28.88
N ASP A 19 40.71 10.94 27.91
CA ASP A 19 40.02 12.17 27.51
C ASP A 19 39.07 11.95 26.32
N VAL A 20 39.06 10.75 25.74
CA VAL A 20 38.18 10.40 24.61
C VAL A 20 36.81 10.00 25.12
N GLN A 21 35.80 10.78 24.75
CA GLN A 21 34.40 10.48 25.03
C GLN A 21 33.73 9.91 23.78
N PHE A 22 33.19 8.69 23.88
CA PHE A 22 32.31 8.15 22.84
C PHE A 22 30.91 8.69 23.03
N ILE A 23 30.50 9.57 22.12
CA ILE A 23 29.12 10.06 22.08
C ILE A 23 28.34 9.14 21.13
N LEU A 24 27.51 8.27 21.69
CA LEU A 24 26.55 7.50 20.90
C LEU A 24 25.48 8.44 20.37
N ARG A 25 25.67 8.94 19.14
CA ARG A 25 24.61 9.64 18.40
C ARG A 25 23.61 8.56 17.99
N ARG A 26 22.41 8.56 18.59
CA ARG A 26 21.31 7.68 18.19
C ARG A 26 21.05 7.86 16.70
N THR A 27 21.40 6.86 15.88
CA THR A 27 20.97 6.75 14.49
C THR A 27 19.60 6.08 14.45
N GLY A 28 18.63 6.74 15.06
CA GLY A 28 17.23 6.34 15.16
C GLY A 28 16.41 7.54 15.70
N PRO A 29 15.12 7.63 15.36
CA PRO A 29 14.32 8.84 15.58
C PRO A 29 14.40 9.27 17.05
N SER A 30 14.95 10.47 17.26
CA SER A 30 15.06 11.07 18.58
C SER A 30 13.67 11.45 19.07
N VAL A 31 13.49 11.58 20.39
CA VAL A 31 12.22 11.98 21.03
C VAL A 31 11.65 13.29 20.46
N ALA A 32 12.45 14.07 19.74
CA ALA A 32 12.07 15.28 19.00
C ALA A 32 11.25 15.04 17.69
N GLU A 33 11.22 13.82 17.13
CA GLU A 33 10.38 13.47 15.96
C GLU A 33 8.99 12.93 16.35
N ARG A 34 8.73 12.73 17.65
CA ARG A 34 7.38 12.48 18.16
C ARG A 34 6.61 13.80 18.18
N PRO A 35 5.39 13.90 17.63
CA PRO A 35 4.47 14.93 18.10
C PRO A 35 4.19 14.65 19.58
N SER A 36 4.82 15.40 20.47
CA SER A 36 4.66 15.20 21.91
C SER A 36 3.22 15.56 22.32
N SER A 37 2.57 14.69 23.08
CA SER A 37 1.19 14.87 23.59
C SER A 37 0.98 16.12 24.48
N GLU A 38 2.01 16.91 24.79
CA GLU A 38 1.92 17.97 25.81
C GLU A 38 2.68 19.27 25.48
N GLY A 39 3.08 19.50 24.22
CA GLY A 39 3.82 20.71 23.82
C GLY A 39 3.39 21.27 22.47
N ALA A 40 3.33 22.60 22.38
CA ALA A 40 2.94 23.37 21.20
C ALA A 40 3.52 22.81 19.87
N PRO A 41 2.80 22.92 18.74
CA PRO A 41 3.13 22.22 17.50
C PRO A 41 4.53 22.59 17.02
N GLN A 42 5.51 21.72 17.29
CA GLN A 42 6.90 21.88 16.89
C GLN A 42 7.07 21.40 15.46
N ALA A 43 7.54 22.30 14.60
CA ALA A 43 7.87 21.97 13.23
C ALA A 43 8.97 20.88 13.25
N PRO A 44 8.83 19.81 12.44
CA PRO A 44 9.79 18.72 12.39
C PRO A 44 11.20 19.25 12.11
N GLU A 45 12.18 18.88 12.94
CA GLU A 45 13.57 19.30 12.72
C GLU A 45 14.17 18.64 11.47
N ARG A 46 15.04 19.40 10.79
CA ARG A 46 15.69 19.01 9.54
C ARG A 46 16.79 17.99 9.83
N THR A 47 16.62 16.73 9.42
CA THR A 47 17.74 15.79 9.26
C THR A 47 18.29 15.85 7.83
N PHE A 48 19.49 15.32 7.59
CA PHE A 48 20.13 15.23 6.27
C PHE A 48 19.26 14.54 5.19
N ILE A 49 18.15 13.92 5.59
CA ILE A 49 17.19 13.20 4.76
C ILE A 49 15.99 14.08 4.31
N ARG A 50 15.71 15.23 4.97
CA ARG A 50 14.48 16.03 4.76
C ARG A 50 14.72 17.51 4.36
N ALA A 51 15.67 17.77 3.45
CA ALA A 51 16.10 19.12 3.12
C ALA A 51 15.17 19.94 2.18
N SER A 52 14.12 19.35 1.59
CA SER A 52 13.46 19.88 0.39
C SER A 52 12.12 20.60 0.57
N LEU A 53 11.66 20.92 1.79
CA LEU A 53 10.36 21.59 2.00
C LEU A 53 10.47 23.06 2.49
N PRO A 54 9.56 23.96 2.06
CA PRO A 54 9.66 25.40 2.29
C PRO A 54 9.25 25.82 3.72
N ILE A 55 9.93 26.85 4.24
CA ILE A 55 9.83 27.36 5.62
C ILE A 55 8.58 28.25 5.77
N LYS A 56 7.72 27.98 6.76
CA LYS A 56 6.72 28.95 7.26
C LYS A 56 7.25 29.63 8.55
N PRO A 57 7.04 30.94 8.75
CA PRO A 57 7.52 31.66 9.92
C PRO A 57 6.64 31.38 11.15
N ARG A 58 7.27 31.37 12.33
CA ARG A 58 6.66 31.03 13.64
C ARG A 58 6.72 32.27 14.56
N PRO A 59 5.70 32.58 15.37
CA PRO A 59 5.80 33.56 16.44
C PRO A 59 6.20 32.91 17.78
N THR A 60 7.01 33.65 18.53
CA THR A 60 7.62 33.36 19.83
C THR A 60 6.60 33.39 20.98
N GLY A 61 6.72 32.49 21.98
CA GLY A 61 6.05 32.71 23.26
C GLY A 61 6.01 31.56 24.27
N MET A 62 6.96 31.62 25.22
CA MET A 62 6.82 31.45 26.68
C MET A 62 6.67 30.05 27.33
N ASP A 63 7.46 29.93 28.38
CA ASP A 63 7.80 28.80 29.26
C ASP A 63 6.70 28.43 30.28
N ALA A 64 6.61 27.14 30.65
CA ALA A 64 6.34 26.65 32.03
C ALA A 64 6.43 25.11 32.13
N PRO A 65 6.71 24.53 33.33
CA PRO A 65 7.43 23.26 33.45
C PRO A 65 6.56 22.01 33.73
N CYS A 66 7.09 20.85 33.30
CA CYS A 66 6.54 19.50 33.45
C CYS A 66 6.51 18.96 34.89
N SER A 67 5.52 18.11 35.18
CA SER A 67 5.48 17.22 36.35
C SER A 67 5.58 15.75 35.92
N ARG A 68 6.29 14.94 36.71
CA ARG A 68 6.71 13.56 36.43
C ARG A 68 5.80 12.51 37.12
N GLU A 69 5.46 11.47 36.35
CA GLU A 69 5.30 10.04 36.74
C GLU A 69 4.16 9.65 37.74
N PRO A 70 3.73 8.35 37.88
CA PRO A 70 4.32 7.08 37.40
C PRO A 70 3.34 6.04 36.78
N LYS A 71 3.93 4.88 36.46
CA LYS A 71 3.46 3.70 35.69
C LYS A 71 2.55 2.72 36.45
N LYS A 72 1.85 1.87 35.65
CA LYS A 72 1.13 0.57 35.93
C LYS A 72 -0.39 0.76 36.11
N SER A 73 -1.32 -0.05 35.58
CA SER A 73 -1.37 -1.50 35.27
C SER A 73 -2.39 -1.74 34.13
N MET A 74 -2.06 -2.54 33.12
CA MET A 74 -2.40 -3.96 32.92
C MET A 74 -3.91 -4.27 32.80
N THR A 75 -4.23 -4.78 31.62
CA THR A 75 -5.50 -5.07 30.94
C THR A 75 -6.37 -6.22 31.50
N PHE A 76 -7.67 -6.03 31.27
CA PHE A 76 -8.67 -6.95 30.69
C PHE A 76 -9.01 -8.26 31.41
N ASN A 77 -10.29 -8.39 31.80
CA ASN A 77 -11.25 -9.39 31.29
C ASN A 77 -12.64 -9.08 31.90
N LEU A 78 -13.55 -8.50 31.10
CA LEU A 78 -14.98 -8.43 31.43
C LEU A 78 -15.72 -9.49 30.61
N GLY A 79 -16.24 -10.50 31.31
CA GLY A 79 -17.21 -11.47 30.80
C GLY A 79 -18.66 -11.02 31.00
N PRO A 80 -19.63 -11.69 30.38
CA PRO A 80 -20.83 -11.05 29.85
C PRO A 80 -21.97 -10.82 30.84
N MET A 81 -22.73 -9.77 30.55
CA MET A 81 -24.07 -9.51 31.07
C MET A 81 -25.00 -10.72 30.84
N GLY A 82 -25.51 -11.25 31.94
CA GLY A 82 -26.84 -11.86 32.08
C GLY A 82 -27.35 -11.36 33.42
N SER A 83 -28.62 -11.19 33.70
CA SER A 83 -29.86 -11.53 33.04
C SER A 83 -30.89 -10.82 33.91
N SER A 84 -31.92 -10.24 33.30
CA SER A 84 -33.10 -9.81 34.01
C SER A 84 -33.60 -10.95 34.89
N ASP A 85 -33.93 -10.65 36.14
CA ASP A 85 -35.02 -11.37 36.76
C ASP A 85 -35.86 -10.44 37.62
N SER A 86 -37.15 -10.52 37.33
CA SER A 86 -38.22 -9.84 38.01
C SER A 86 -38.47 -10.53 39.35
N PHE A 87 -39.44 -10.01 40.11
CA PHE A 87 -40.04 -10.61 41.32
C PHE A 87 -39.37 -10.27 42.66
N SER A 88 -39.91 -9.24 43.30
CA SER A 88 -40.48 -9.38 44.66
C SER A 88 -41.31 -8.15 45.08
N VAL A 89 -42.33 -7.80 44.29
CA VAL A 89 -43.45 -7.02 44.82
C VAL A 89 -44.44 -7.99 45.46
N SER A 90 -44.22 -8.36 46.72
CA SER A 90 -45.26 -8.96 47.57
C SER A 90 -44.79 -9.12 49.01
N ARG A 91 -44.85 -8.06 49.82
CA ARG A 91 -44.85 -8.19 51.29
C ARG A 91 -45.74 -7.18 52.02
N TRP A 92 -46.86 -6.80 51.40
CA TRP A 92 -47.87 -5.96 52.05
C TRP A 92 -49.28 -6.56 51.96
N ARG A 93 -49.39 -7.89 51.93
CA ARG A 93 -50.69 -8.60 51.84
C ARG A 93 -50.87 -9.71 52.88
N HIS A 94 -50.34 -9.50 54.10
CA HIS A 94 -50.56 -10.45 55.21
C HIS A 94 -51.05 -9.80 56.51
N GLN A 95 -51.60 -8.58 56.47
CA GLN A 95 -52.24 -7.96 57.63
C GLN A 95 -53.61 -7.40 57.26
N ALA A 96 -54.48 -8.24 56.70
CA ALA A 96 -55.88 -7.89 56.43
C ALA A 96 -56.83 -9.10 56.56
N ARG A 97 -56.39 -10.19 57.22
CA ARG A 97 -57.18 -11.43 57.32
C ARG A 97 -57.08 -12.11 58.69
N GLU A 98 -57.17 -11.32 59.75
CA GLU A 98 -57.62 -11.77 61.07
C GLU A 98 -58.76 -10.84 61.48
N GLY A 99 -59.95 -11.20 61.04
CA GLY A 99 -61.15 -10.39 61.16
C GLY A 99 -62.34 -11.24 60.78
N MET A 100 -62.52 -12.35 61.50
CA MET A 100 -63.75 -13.13 61.54
C MET A 100 -63.57 -14.22 62.60
N ASP A 101 -63.81 -13.85 63.85
CA ASP A 101 -64.46 -14.76 64.79
C ASP A 101 -65.84 -14.17 65.09
N LEU A 102 -66.87 -14.98 64.81
CA LEU A 102 -68.26 -14.71 65.13
C LEU A 102 -68.42 -14.69 66.65
N GLU A 103 -69.11 -13.68 67.17
CA GLU A 103 -70.12 -13.89 68.23
C GLU A 103 -71.14 -12.74 68.15
N GLY A 104 -72.41 -13.10 68.29
CA GLY A 104 -73.54 -12.21 68.07
C GLY A 104 -73.70 -11.15 69.16
N GLY A 105 -74.34 -10.04 68.79
CA GLY A 105 -74.92 -9.11 69.77
C GLY A 105 -74.70 -7.64 69.42
N GLY A 106 -75.76 -6.99 68.94
CA GLY A 106 -75.97 -5.54 69.04
C GLY A 106 -75.00 -4.65 68.27
N VAL A 107 -75.52 -3.93 67.27
CA VAL A 107 -74.89 -2.70 66.78
C VAL A 107 -74.95 -1.67 67.92
N VAL A 108 -73.99 -1.74 68.83
CA VAL A 108 -73.68 -0.63 69.73
C VAL A 108 -72.98 0.41 68.86
N GLN A 109 -73.71 1.47 68.52
CA GLN A 109 -73.12 2.68 67.96
C GLN A 109 -71.93 3.06 68.84
N PRO A 110 -70.69 3.12 68.29
CA PRO A 110 -69.52 3.43 69.09
C PRO A 110 -69.77 4.75 69.79
N SER A 111 -69.53 4.78 71.10
CA SER A 111 -69.69 6.01 71.86
C SER A 111 -68.83 7.11 71.21
N LYS A 112 -69.27 8.37 71.30
CA LYS A 112 -68.52 9.53 70.78
C LYS A 112 -67.04 9.48 71.18
N GLU A 113 -66.78 8.98 72.38
CA GLU A 113 -65.46 8.76 72.96
C GLU A 113 -64.62 7.68 72.25
N GLU A 114 -65.23 6.58 71.79
CA GLU A 114 -64.55 5.55 70.99
C GLU A 114 -64.18 6.07 69.60
N LEU A 115 -65.05 6.88 68.99
CA LEU A 115 -64.74 7.52 67.71
C LEU A 115 -63.58 8.50 67.85
N PHE A 116 -63.56 9.34 68.90
CA PHE A 116 -62.41 10.21 69.16
C PHE A 116 -61.12 9.43 69.39
N ARG A 117 -61.16 8.35 70.18
CA ARG A 117 -59.97 7.48 70.37
C ARG A 117 -59.49 6.85 69.07
N ARG A 118 -60.41 6.44 68.17
CA ARG A 118 -60.05 5.93 66.84
C ARG A 118 -59.46 7.01 65.94
N VAL A 119 -60.04 8.21 65.91
CA VAL A 119 -59.53 9.34 65.13
C VAL A 119 -58.14 9.76 65.62
N LEU A 120 -57.90 9.82 66.93
CA LEU A 120 -56.57 10.11 67.47
C LEU A 120 -55.53 9.05 67.07
N ARG A 121 -55.88 7.76 67.14
CA ARG A 121 -55.00 6.68 66.66
C ARG A 121 -54.74 6.77 65.16
N GLN A 122 -55.76 7.06 64.36
CA GLN A 122 -55.62 7.26 62.92
C GLN A 122 -54.76 8.48 62.60
N GLN A 123 -54.91 9.57 63.35
CA GLN A 123 -54.10 10.76 63.22
C GLN A 123 -52.64 10.43 63.53
N GLU A 124 -52.33 9.77 64.65
CA GLU A 124 -50.98 9.31 64.98
C GLU A 124 -50.39 8.39 63.91
N GLN A 125 -51.18 7.44 63.38
CA GLN A 125 -50.76 6.57 62.29
C GLN A 125 -50.44 7.34 61.00
N LEU A 126 -51.25 8.33 60.63
CA LEU A 126 -50.98 9.20 59.48
C LEU A 126 -49.70 10.00 59.67
N HIS A 127 -49.49 10.59 60.86
CA HIS A 127 -48.26 11.33 61.16
C HIS A 127 -47.02 10.42 61.08
N SER A 128 -47.13 9.16 61.52
CA SER A 128 -46.04 8.19 61.37
C SER A 128 -45.76 7.82 59.92
N LEU A 129 -46.80 7.71 59.08
CA LEU A 129 -46.64 7.42 57.65
C LEU A 129 -46.07 8.62 56.88
N GLU A 130 -46.47 9.83 57.23
CA GLU A 130 -45.90 11.07 56.69
C GLU A 130 -44.41 11.17 57.02
N ALA A 131 -44.03 10.98 58.28
CA ALA A 131 -42.62 10.97 58.69
C ALA A 131 -41.79 9.87 57.99
N HIS A 132 -42.39 8.71 57.75
CA HIS A 132 -41.73 7.63 56.99
C HIS A 132 -41.60 7.99 55.50
N GLY A 133 -42.62 8.61 54.91
CA GLY A 133 -42.60 9.14 53.55
C GLY A 133 -41.49 10.16 53.36
N ASP A 134 -41.38 11.12 54.28
CA ASP A 134 -40.30 12.13 54.28
C ASP A 134 -38.92 11.47 54.34
N THR A 135 -38.76 10.42 55.16
CA THR A 135 -37.50 9.67 55.27
C THR A 135 -37.15 9.01 53.93
N LEU A 136 -38.10 8.31 53.31
CA LEU A 136 -37.89 7.69 51.99
C LEU A 136 -37.61 8.72 50.90
N GLU A 137 -38.27 9.89 50.96
CA GLU A 137 -38.02 10.97 50.02
C GLU A 137 -36.60 11.54 50.18
N THR A 138 -36.11 11.67 51.42
CA THR A 138 -34.71 12.05 51.67
C THR A 138 -33.72 11.01 51.17
N ASP A 139 -34.01 9.72 51.38
CA ASP A 139 -33.16 8.63 50.90
C ASP A 139 -33.10 8.62 49.37
N LEU A 140 -34.24 8.74 48.68
CA LEU A 140 -34.29 8.81 47.22
C LEU A 140 -33.42 9.96 46.68
N ARG A 141 -33.51 11.15 47.28
CA ARG A 141 -32.67 12.30 46.89
C ARG A 141 -31.18 12.02 47.09
N LEU A 142 -30.80 11.28 48.14
CA LEU A 142 -29.41 10.88 48.38
C LEU A 142 -28.92 9.85 47.35
N TRP A 143 -29.75 8.85 47.02
CA TRP A 143 -29.44 7.85 46.00
C TRP A 143 -29.29 8.49 44.61
N GLU A 144 -30.17 9.42 44.26
CA GLU A 144 -30.09 10.17 43.00
C GLU A 144 -28.81 10.98 42.92
N ARG A 145 -28.48 11.74 43.98
CA ARG A 145 -27.23 12.52 44.02
C ARG A 145 -26.00 11.64 43.93
N SER A 146 -25.93 10.56 44.70
CA SER A 146 -24.78 9.64 44.68
C SER A 146 -24.62 8.94 43.33
N ARG A 147 -25.73 8.63 42.65
CA ARG A 147 -25.71 8.04 41.30
C ARG A 147 -25.20 9.06 40.28
N LEU A 148 -25.72 10.28 40.32
CA LEU A 148 -25.34 11.34 39.38
C LEU A 148 -23.86 11.72 39.53
N THR A 149 -23.37 11.91 40.76
CA THR A 149 -21.95 12.23 40.98
C THR A 149 -21.01 11.11 40.52
N GLY A 150 -21.37 9.85 40.78
CA GLY A 150 -20.57 8.71 40.30
C GLY A 150 -20.57 8.59 38.78
N GLN A 151 -21.70 8.88 38.13
CA GLN A 151 -21.82 8.90 36.67
C GLN A 151 -21.06 10.08 36.05
N GLU A 152 -21.10 11.27 36.65
CA GLU A 152 -20.35 12.44 36.19
C GLU A 152 -18.83 12.19 36.23
N ASP A 153 -18.33 11.63 37.33
CA ASP A 153 -16.91 11.28 37.47
C ASP A 153 -16.49 10.20 36.45
N GLU A 154 -17.34 9.19 36.22
CA GLU A 154 -17.12 8.15 35.22
C GLU A 154 -17.11 8.71 33.79
N ILE A 155 -18.05 9.61 33.47
CA ILE A 155 -18.11 10.30 32.17
C ILE A 155 -16.82 11.11 31.95
N LEU A 156 -16.39 11.90 32.94
CA LEU A 156 -15.15 12.69 32.83
C LEU A 156 -13.91 11.81 32.64
N TYR A 157 -13.84 10.68 33.34
CA TYR A 157 -12.76 9.71 33.17
C TYR A 157 -12.75 9.12 31.75
N LEU A 158 -13.92 8.70 31.25
CA LEU A 158 -14.05 8.15 29.90
C LEU A 158 -13.74 9.19 28.82
N GLU A 159 -14.15 10.43 28.98
CA GLU A 159 -13.82 11.52 28.06
C GLU A 159 -12.31 11.80 28.01
N HIS A 160 -11.65 11.76 29.16
CA HIS A 160 -10.19 11.89 29.20
C HIS A 160 -9.50 10.70 28.52
N LEU A 161 -10.01 9.48 28.75
CA LEU A 161 -9.49 8.27 28.12
C LEU A 161 -9.70 8.28 26.60
N VAL A 162 -10.87 8.72 26.11
CA VAL A 162 -11.15 8.87 24.67
C VAL A 162 -10.19 9.87 24.05
N ARG A 163 -10.02 11.06 24.63
CA ARG A 163 -9.06 12.06 24.14
C ARG A 163 -7.65 11.51 24.04
N ARG A 164 -7.22 10.75 25.05
CA ARG A 164 -5.92 10.07 25.03
C ARG A 164 -5.85 9.02 23.91
N ASN A 165 -6.86 8.17 23.78
CA ASN A 165 -6.90 7.16 22.72
C ASN A 165 -6.88 7.80 21.33
N GLU A 166 -7.57 8.93 21.13
CA GLU A 166 -7.53 9.70 19.87
C GLU A 166 -6.12 10.19 19.56
N THR A 167 -5.38 10.70 20.56
CA THR A 167 -3.98 11.10 20.37
C THR A 167 -3.07 9.91 20.05
N GLU A 168 -3.25 8.79 20.74
CA GLU A 168 -2.46 7.56 20.51
C GLU A 168 -2.75 6.98 19.10
N LEU A 169 -4.01 7.00 18.66
CA LEU A 169 -4.41 6.57 17.32
C LEU A 169 -3.79 7.47 16.24
N GLY A 170 -3.79 8.79 16.44
CA GLY A 170 -3.14 9.72 15.51
C GLY A 170 -1.62 9.51 15.41
N GLU A 171 -0.95 9.20 16.53
CA GLU A 171 0.47 8.80 16.50
C GLU A 171 0.67 7.50 15.71
N GLU A 172 -0.21 6.50 15.89
CA GLU A 172 -0.13 5.24 15.18
C GLU A 172 -0.30 5.43 13.66
N GLU A 173 -1.30 6.20 13.23
CA GLU A 173 -1.54 6.53 11.82
C GLU A 173 -0.33 7.24 11.18
N PHE A 174 0.31 8.13 11.93
CA PHE A 174 1.55 8.79 11.52
C PHE A 174 2.67 7.76 11.29
N TRP A 175 2.94 6.88 12.27
CA TRP A 175 3.99 5.89 12.15
C TRP A 175 3.71 4.85 11.06
N GLN A 176 2.45 4.45 10.88
CA GLN A 176 2.05 3.59 9.77
C GLN A 176 2.32 4.27 8.41
N SER A 177 2.15 5.59 8.32
CA SER A 177 2.43 6.35 7.11
C SER A 177 3.93 6.50 6.85
N GLU A 178 4.73 6.84 7.85
CA GLU A 178 6.20 6.88 7.73
C GLU A 178 6.77 5.51 7.39
N LEU A 179 6.25 4.42 7.98
CA LEU A 179 6.66 3.06 7.65
C LEU A 179 6.38 2.70 6.19
N ARG A 180 5.22 3.11 5.64
CA ARG A 180 4.90 2.91 4.22
C ARG A 180 5.87 3.67 3.32
N LEU A 181 6.14 4.94 3.64
CA LEU A 181 7.07 5.76 2.87
C LEU A 181 8.49 5.18 2.90
N GLU A 182 8.97 4.72 4.06
CA GLU A 182 10.30 4.13 4.15
C GLU A 182 10.40 2.81 3.36
N LYS A 183 9.35 1.98 3.36
CA LYS A 183 9.29 0.76 2.53
C LYS A 183 9.36 1.07 1.03
N GLU A 184 8.70 2.13 0.59
CA GLU A 184 8.78 2.59 -0.80
C GLU A 184 10.19 3.11 -1.13
N CYS A 185 10.78 3.91 -0.25
CA CYS A 185 12.15 4.40 -0.41
C CYS A 185 13.19 3.26 -0.42
N GLU A 186 13.00 2.24 0.42
CA GLU A 186 13.82 1.03 0.43
C GLU A 186 13.71 0.29 -0.90
N ARG A 187 12.49 0.08 -1.41
CA ARG A 187 12.26 -0.53 -2.72
C ARG A 187 12.97 0.20 -3.84
N GLU A 188 12.85 1.53 -3.91
CA GLU A 188 13.54 2.33 -4.93
C GLU A 188 15.07 2.17 -4.85
N ARG A 189 15.64 2.18 -3.63
CA ARG A 189 17.07 1.94 -3.44
C ARG A 189 17.47 0.55 -3.89
N GLN A 190 16.69 -0.47 -3.58
CA GLN A 190 16.91 -1.84 -4.04
C GLN A 190 16.84 -1.94 -5.58
N GLU A 191 15.91 -1.23 -6.23
CA GLU A 191 15.81 -1.15 -7.70
C GLU A 191 17.05 -0.50 -8.31
N ARG A 192 17.51 0.63 -7.75
CA ARG A 192 18.75 1.29 -8.18
C ARG A 192 19.96 0.36 -8.04
N VAL A 193 20.09 -0.36 -6.93
CA VAL A 193 21.16 -1.33 -6.72
C VAL A 193 21.09 -2.47 -7.74
N ARG A 194 19.90 -3.00 -8.03
CA ARG A 194 19.71 -4.04 -9.05
C ARG A 194 20.11 -3.55 -10.45
N SER A 195 19.69 -2.34 -10.83
CA SER A 195 20.07 -1.73 -12.11
C SER A 195 21.58 -1.52 -12.23
N LEU A 196 22.22 -1.02 -11.17
CA LEU A 196 23.68 -0.85 -11.14
C LEU A 196 24.40 -2.19 -11.29
N ARG A 197 23.94 -3.24 -10.59
CA ARG A 197 24.51 -4.59 -10.73
C ARG A 197 24.39 -5.12 -12.15
N ALA A 198 23.22 -4.99 -12.78
CA ALA A 198 23.02 -5.39 -14.16
C ALA A 198 23.96 -4.64 -15.11
N SER A 199 24.10 -3.32 -14.96
CA SER A 199 25.04 -2.54 -15.78
C SER A 199 26.51 -2.94 -15.57
N LEU A 200 26.90 -3.29 -14.34
CA LEU A 200 28.25 -3.79 -14.05
C LEU A 200 28.50 -5.15 -14.70
N GLU A 201 27.52 -6.03 -14.72
CA GLU A 201 27.59 -7.32 -15.41
C GLU A 201 27.71 -7.12 -16.93
N GLU A 202 26.95 -6.20 -17.52
CA GLU A 202 27.05 -5.82 -18.93
C GLU A 202 28.45 -5.29 -19.29
N TYR A 203 28.98 -4.35 -18.49
CA TYR A 203 30.34 -3.84 -18.71
C TYR A 203 31.40 -4.93 -18.54
N THR A 204 31.21 -5.82 -17.59
CA THR A 204 32.10 -6.97 -17.35
C THR A 204 32.11 -7.91 -18.55
N GLN A 205 30.93 -8.27 -19.08
CA GLN A 205 30.81 -9.05 -20.32
C GLN A 205 31.48 -8.34 -21.48
N ARG A 206 31.26 -7.02 -21.62
CA ARG A 206 31.88 -6.24 -22.68
C ARG A 206 33.41 -6.22 -22.60
N ILE A 207 33.96 -6.16 -21.38
CA ILE A 207 35.40 -6.28 -21.15
C ILE A 207 35.88 -7.65 -21.63
N TYR A 208 35.21 -8.75 -21.23
CA TYR A 208 35.57 -10.09 -21.69
C TYR A 208 35.53 -10.25 -23.21
N GLU A 209 34.50 -9.71 -23.88
CA GLU A 209 34.42 -9.72 -25.35
C GLU A 209 35.59 -8.98 -26.00
N LEU A 210 35.93 -7.79 -25.48
CA LEU A 210 37.04 -6.99 -26.00
C LEU A 210 38.38 -7.67 -25.73
N SER A 211 38.55 -8.30 -24.57
CA SER A 211 39.73 -9.11 -24.25
C SER A 211 39.88 -10.28 -25.24
N ALA A 212 38.83 -11.05 -25.48
CA ALA A 212 38.86 -12.16 -26.44
C ALA A 212 39.17 -11.70 -27.88
N ARG A 213 38.59 -10.56 -28.32
CA ARG A 213 38.93 -9.96 -29.62
C ARG A 213 40.39 -9.52 -29.70
N THR A 214 40.92 -8.97 -28.60
CA THR A 214 42.31 -8.53 -28.53
C THR A 214 43.26 -9.72 -28.61
N GLU A 215 42.96 -10.80 -27.91
CA GLU A 215 43.71 -12.07 -27.95
C GLU A 215 43.69 -12.66 -29.37
N ALA A 216 42.52 -12.75 -30.01
CA ALA A 216 42.39 -13.25 -31.38
C ALA A 216 43.22 -12.43 -32.39
N LEU A 217 43.17 -11.09 -32.30
CA LEU A 217 43.99 -10.22 -33.14
C LEU A 217 45.48 -10.38 -32.85
N GLN A 218 45.88 -10.60 -31.59
CA GLN A 218 47.27 -10.88 -31.24
C GLN A 218 47.76 -12.20 -31.86
N GLU A 219 46.93 -13.25 -31.83
CA GLU A 219 47.24 -14.53 -32.49
C GLU A 219 47.35 -14.36 -34.01
N GLU A 220 46.45 -13.61 -34.64
CA GLU A 220 46.49 -13.32 -36.08
C GLU A 220 47.77 -12.58 -36.48
N ILE A 221 48.16 -11.55 -35.72
CA ILE A 221 49.42 -10.83 -35.93
C ILE A 221 50.62 -11.77 -35.79
N GLN A 222 50.64 -12.63 -34.77
CA GLN A 222 51.72 -13.60 -34.58
C GLN A 222 51.80 -14.62 -35.73
N TRP A 223 50.65 -15.11 -36.19
CA TRP A 223 50.56 -16.01 -37.33
C TRP A 223 51.06 -15.34 -38.62
N GLU A 224 50.63 -14.11 -38.89
CA GLU A 224 51.06 -13.35 -40.08
C GLU A 224 52.56 -13.05 -40.04
N MET A 225 53.11 -12.70 -38.86
CA MET A 225 54.55 -12.53 -38.65
C MET A 225 55.33 -13.83 -38.93
N ALA A 226 54.84 -14.97 -38.45
CA ALA A 226 55.46 -16.27 -38.69
C ALA A 226 55.39 -16.67 -40.18
N GLU A 227 54.27 -16.43 -40.84
CA GLU A 227 54.11 -16.68 -42.27
C GLU A 227 55.01 -15.77 -43.12
N ARG A 228 55.11 -14.46 -42.80
CA ARG A 228 56.08 -13.56 -43.45
C ARG A 228 57.52 -14.05 -43.27
N ALA A 229 57.88 -14.56 -42.09
CA ALA A 229 59.21 -15.10 -41.83
C ALA A 229 59.50 -16.38 -42.65
N LYS A 230 58.51 -17.25 -42.87
CA LYS A 230 58.63 -18.43 -43.76
C LYS A 230 58.71 -18.02 -45.23
N ARG A 231 57.86 -17.10 -45.67
CA ARG A 231 57.82 -16.61 -47.06
C ARG A 231 59.12 -15.92 -47.46
N GLY A 232 59.74 -15.19 -46.53
CA GLY A 232 61.08 -14.62 -46.70
C GLY A 232 62.20 -15.66 -46.87
N LYS A 233 61.96 -16.94 -46.56
CA LYS A 233 62.92 -18.05 -46.72
C LYS A 233 62.70 -18.90 -47.96
N GLU A 234 61.48 -19.02 -48.50
CA GLU A 234 61.16 -20.09 -49.46
C GLU A 234 60.62 -19.65 -50.82
N THR A 235 60.23 -18.39 -51.07
CA THR A 235 59.73 -18.00 -52.42
C THR A 235 59.99 -16.54 -52.77
N PRO A 236 60.39 -16.21 -54.02
CA PRO A 236 60.31 -14.85 -54.51
C PRO A 236 58.84 -14.41 -54.45
N ALA A 237 58.59 -13.23 -53.87
CA ALA A 237 57.26 -12.65 -53.86
C ALA A 237 56.70 -12.59 -55.29
N PRO A 238 55.43 -12.96 -55.55
CA PRO A 238 54.81 -12.67 -56.84
C PRO A 238 55.02 -11.18 -57.11
N SER A 239 55.51 -10.86 -58.31
CA SER A 239 55.90 -9.50 -58.64
C SER A 239 54.70 -8.56 -58.44
N SER A 240 54.93 -7.30 -58.02
CA SER A 240 53.84 -6.29 -57.87
C SER A 240 52.92 -6.28 -59.09
N THR A 241 53.53 -6.44 -60.27
CA THR A 241 52.88 -6.61 -61.56
C THR A 241 51.93 -7.80 -61.65
N GLU A 242 52.27 -8.98 -61.15
CA GLU A 242 51.37 -10.15 -61.14
C GLU A 242 50.16 -9.94 -60.24
N LEU A 243 50.34 -9.27 -59.09
CA LEU A 243 49.25 -8.94 -58.17
C LEU A 243 48.32 -7.88 -58.79
N GLU A 244 48.87 -6.88 -59.45
CA GLU A 244 48.12 -5.86 -60.20
C GLU A 244 47.34 -6.48 -61.36
N ASP A 245 47.92 -7.42 -62.11
CA ASP A 245 47.25 -8.13 -63.19
C ASP A 245 46.10 -9.02 -62.69
N MET A 246 46.30 -9.71 -61.56
CA MET A 246 45.23 -10.48 -60.91
C MET A 246 44.11 -9.58 -60.40
N ALA A 247 44.44 -8.43 -59.79
CA ALA A 247 43.46 -7.44 -59.35
C ALA A 247 42.68 -6.85 -60.53
N ALA A 248 43.36 -6.53 -61.62
CA ALA A 248 42.74 -6.05 -62.86
C ALA A 248 41.82 -7.11 -63.48
N LYS A 249 42.20 -8.39 -63.44
CA LYS A 249 41.33 -9.50 -63.88
C LYS A 249 40.08 -9.60 -63.02
N MET A 250 40.22 -9.62 -61.68
CA MET A 250 39.07 -9.66 -60.76
C MET A 250 38.14 -8.46 -60.94
N LYS A 251 38.69 -7.26 -61.18
CA LYS A 251 37.89 -6.07 -61.47
C LYS A 251 37.05 -6.23 -62.73
N ARG A 252 37.64 -6.74 -63.83
CA ARG A 252 36.91 -7.01 -65.08
C ARG A 252 35.81 -8.06 -64.88
N ASP A 253 36.10 -9.12 -64.13
CA ASP A 253 35.12 -10.17 -63.83
C ASP A 253 33.94 -9.62 -63.00
N LEU A 254 34.22 -8.77 -62.00
CA LEU A 254 33.19 -8.08 -61.22
C LEU A 254 32.34 -7.14 -62.09
N GLU A 255 32.96 -6.33 -62.93
CA GLU A 255 32.24 -5.46 -63.87
C GLU A 255 31.35 -6.25 -64.83
N ALA A 256 31.82 -7.41 -65.31
CA ALA A 256 31.02 -8.31 -66.13
C ALA A 256 29.83 -8.89 -65.34
N LYS A 257 30.03 -9.26 -64.07
CA LYS A 257 28.96 -9.75 -63.19
C LYS A 257 27.94 -8.67 -62.86
N VAL A 258 28.36 -7.42 -62.65
CA VAL A 258 27.44 -6.28 -62.45
C VAL A 258 26.59 -6.07 -63.69
N LYS A 259 27.20 -6.04 -64.89
CA LYS A 259 26.45 -5.94 -66.16
C LYS A 259 25.45 -7.09 -66.32
N GLN A 260 25.86 -8.31 -65.96
CA GLN A 260 24.98 -9.47 -65.96
C GLN A 260 23.80 -9.30 -64.98
N SER A 261 24.03 -8.82 -63.76
CA SER A 261 22.98 -8.55 -62.77
C SER A 261 21.98 -7.52 -63.28
N THR A 262 22.48 -6.39 -63.80
CA THR A 262 21.60 -5.33 -64.34
C THR A 262 20.75 -5.81 -65.51
N GLN A 263 21.28 -6.71 -66.35
CA GLN A 263 20.51 -7.33 -67.43
C GLN A 263 19.41 -8.25 -66.88
N LEU A 264 19.73 -9.06 -65.86
CA LEU A 264 18.75 -9.93 -65.22
C LEU A 264 17.67 -9.14 -64.49
N GLU A 265 18.01 -8.05 -63.81
CA GLU A 265 17.05 -7.14 -63.18
C GLU A 265 16.10 -6.52 -64.21
N SER A 266 16.62 -6.05 -65.36
CA SER A 266 15.76 -5.55 -66.46
C SER A 266 14.85 -6.64 -67.02
N ASN A 267 15.34 -7.88 -67.13
CA ASN A 267 14.53 -9.00 -67.60
C ASN A 267 13.42 -9.35 -66.59
N LEU A 268 13.74 -9.37 -65.29
CA LEU A 268 12.77 -9.60 -64.23
C LEU A 268 11.67 -8.53 -64.24
N ALA A 269 12.03 -7.25 -64.32
CA ALA A 269 11.06 -6.16 -64.41
C ALA A 269 10.12 -6.28 -65.62
N SER A 270 10.65 -6.76 -66.76
CA SER A 270 9.83 -7.04 -67.95
C SER A 270 8.85 -8.20 -67.74
N VAL A 271 9.32 -9.28 -67.09
CA VAL A 271 8.47 -10.44 -66.77
C VAL A 271 7.41 -10.09 -65.73
N GLU A 272 7.74 -9.30 -64.71
CA GLU A 272 6.79 -8.79 -63.71
C GLU A 272 5.68 -7.97 -64.40
N LYS A 273 6.05 -7.06 -65.30
CA LYS A 273 5.06 -6.29 -66.06
C LYS A 273 4.15 -7.18 -66.91
N ALA A 274 4.72 -8.17 -67.60
CA ALA A 274 3.95 -9.12 -68.40
C ALA A 274 3.01 -9.98 -67.53
N LEU A 275 3.44 -10.34 -66.32
CA LEU A 275 2.62 -11.05 -65.35
C LEU A 275 1.45 -10.18 -64.87
N GLU A 276 1.68 -8.93 -64.50
CA GLU A 276 0.60 -8.01 -64.12
C GLU A 276 -0.41 -7.80 -65.26
N GLU A 277 0.05 -7.71 -66.51
CA GLU A 277 -0.83 -7.63 -67.68
C GLU A 277 -1.67 -8.91 -67.84
N ALA A 278 -1.07 -10.08 -67.65
CA ALA A 278 -1.79 -11.36 -67.69
C ALA A 278 -2.82 -11.49 -66.55
N GLU A 279 -2.50 -11.03 -65.34
CA GLU A 279 -3.43 -11.00 -64.21
C GLU A 279 -4.63 -10.09 -64.47
N ARG A 280 -4.40 -8.88 -65.01
CA ARG A 280 -5.49 -7.96 -65.41
C ARG A 280 -6.40 -8.59 -66.46
N ASN A 281 -5.83 -9.26 -67.46
CA ASN A 281 -6.59 -9.97 -68.50
C ASN A 281 -7.42 -11.12 -67.91
N LEU A 282 -6.85 -11.90 -66.97
CA LEU A 282 -7.56 -12.99 -66.31
C LEU A 282 -8.72 -12.47 -65.44
N GLN A 283 -8.52 -11.35 -64.74
CA GLN A 283 -9.59 -10.69 -63.98
C GLN A 283 -10.73 -10.22 -64.91
N ALA A 284 -10.39 -9.62 -66.06
CA ALA A 284 -11.38 -9.21 -67.06
C ALA A 284 -12.18 -10.42 -67.59
N GLN A 285 -11.50 -11.51 -67.96
CA GLN A 285 -12.18 -12.75 -68.39
C GLN A 285 -13.07 -13.35 -67.29
N THR A 286 -12.66 -13.24 -66.02
CA THR A 286 -13.48 -13.72 -64.89
C THR A 286 -14.75 -12.90 -64.73
N GLN A 287 -14.66 -11.56 -64.86
CA GLN A 287 -15.83 -10.67 -64.84
C GLN A 287 -16.78 -10.96 -66.00
N GLU A 288 -16.26 -11.13 -67.21
CA GLU A 288 -17.05 -11.54 -68.39
C GLU A 288 -17.77 -12.88 -68.14
N LEU A 289 -17.08 -13.86 -67.56
CA LEU A 289 -17.69 -15.15 -67.19
C LEU A 289 -18.80 -15.00 -66.13
N GLU A 290 -18.63 -14.13 -65.14
CA GLU A 290 -19.66 -13.84 -64.14
C GLU A 290 -20.90 -13.18 -64.76
N GLU A 291 -20.70 -12.23 -65.68
CA GLU A 291 -21.78 -11.58 -66.43
C GLU A 291 -22.55 -12.60 -67.27
N LEU A 292 -21.84 -13.43 -68.05
CA LEU A 292 -22.45 -14.52 -68.81
C LEU A 292 -23.17 -15.54 -67.91
N ASN A 293 -22.65 -15.84 -66.71
CA ASN A 293 -23.33 -16.72 -65.76
C ASN A 293 -24.64 -16.09 -65.25
N LYS A 294 -24.64 -14.78 -64.97
CA LYS A 294 -25.85 -14.03 -64.57
C LYS A 294 -26.89 -14.05 -65.70
N GLU A 295 -26.48 -13.78 -66.93
CA GLU A 295 -27.35 -13.86 -68.11
C GLU A 295 -27.93 -15.26 -68.31
N LEU A 296 -27.10 -16.30 -68.17
CA LEU A 296 -27.54 -17.69 -68.26
C LEU A 296 -28.57 -18.03 -67.19
N ARG A 297 -28.36 -17.62 -65.93
CA ARG A 297 -29.34 -17.82 -64.85
C ARG A 297 -30.64 -17.07 -65.13
N GLN A 298 -30.57 -15.86 -65.66
CA GLN A 298 -31.74 -15.08 -66.03
C GLN A 298 -32.54 -15.76 -67.15
N CYS A 299 -31.84 -16.26 -68.17
CA CYS A 299 -32.45 -17.03 -69.26
C CYS A 299 -33.13 -18.32 -68.73
N ASN A 300 -32.43 -19.08 -67.89
CA ASN A 300 -32.98 -20.29 -67.25
C ASN A 300 -34.22 -19.98 -66.39
N LEU A 301 -34.20 -18.88 -65.63
CA LEU A 301 -35.36 -18.45 -64.84
C LEU A 301 -36.54 -18.05 -65.72
N GLN A 302 -36.29 -17.30 -66.80
CA GLN A 302 -37.33 -16.96 -67.77
C GLN A 302 -37.93 -18.21 -68.42
N GLN A 303 -37.11 -19.20 -68.77
CA GLN A 303 -37.58 -20.48 -69.30
C GLN A 303 -38.44 -21.23 -68.27
N PHE A 304 -38.04 -21.26 -67.00
CA PHE A 304 -38.82 -21.89 -65.93
C PHE A 304 -40.19 -21.23 -65.75
N ILE A 305 -40.24 -19.89 -65.74
CA ILE A 305 -41.49 -19.12 -65.64
C ILE A 305 -42.40 -19.41 -66.84
N GLN A 306 -41.85 -19.45 -68.07
CA GLN A 306 -42.65 -19.81 -69.26
C GLN A 306 -43.24 -21.22 -69.17
N GLN A 307 -42.47 -22.19 -68.65
CA GLN A 307 -42.93 -23.57 -68.49
C GLN A 307 -44.00 -23.72 -67.40
N THR A 308 -43.94 -22.93 -66.32
CA THR A 308 -44.91 -23.00 -65.20
C THR A 308 -46.12 -22.07 -65.36
N GLY A 309 -46.04 -21.03 -66.20
CA GLY A 309 -47.15 -20.10 -66.47
C GLY A 309 -48.07 -20.51 -67.62
N ALA A 310 -47.84 -21.66 -68.27
CA ALA A 310 -48.60 -22.14 -69.43
C ALA A 310 -49.68 -23.19 -69.10
N THR A 311 -50.22 -23.18 -67.87
CA THR A 311 -51.41 -23.98 -67.45
C THR A 311 -52.64 -23.12 -67.32
#